data_AF-A0AA86E2G2-F1
#
_entry.id   AF-A0AA86E2G2-F1
#
_cell.length_a   1.000
_cell.length_b   1.000
_cell.length_c   1.000
_cell.angle_alpha   90.00
_cell.angle_beta   90.00
_cell.angle_gamma   90.00
#
_symmetry.space_group_name_H-M   'P 1'
#
loop_
_entity.id
_entity.type
_entity.pdbx_description
1 polymer ?
#
loop_
_entity_poly.entity_id
_entity_poly.type
_entity_poly.pdbx_seq_one_letter_code
_entity_poly.pdbx_strand_id
1 'polypeptide(L)'
;MKEKFQKIARHPATQKALMDMKPKKTLWGIVGVILFFIAPEIIAYFYATDIVHFAQNGLSMHPTTLESYNYELLIYLFEDGMSWFNLGFGVVLLVWLFF
;
A
#
# COMPACT_ATOMS: atom_id res chain seq x y z
N MET A 1 -5.87 -7.97 -30.96
CA MET A 1 -5.68 -7.01 -29.85
C MET A 1 -4.27 -6.43 -29.78
N LYS A 2 -3.21 -7.23 -29.91
CA LYS A 2 -1.80 -6.79 -29.83
C LYS A 2 -1.45 -5.61 -30.74
N GLU A 3 -1.91 -5.60 -32.00
CA GLU A 3 -1.69 -4.49 -32.93
C GLU A 3 -2.40 -3.19 -32.53
N LYS A 4 -3.61 -3.28 -31.94
CA LYS A 4 -4.34 -2.11 -31.43
C LYS A 4 -3.59 -1.49 -30.26
N PHE A 5 -3.09 -2.31 -29.33
CA PHE A 5 -2.26 -1.84 -28.21
C PHE A 5 -0.95 -1.22 -28.69
N GLN A 6 -0.31 -1.79 -29.72
CA GLN A 6 0.90 -1.21 -30.31
C GLN A 6 0.63 0.12 -31.02
N LYS A 7 -0.50 0.26 -31.73
CA LYS A 7 -0.92 1.54 -32.31
C LYS A 7 -1.17 2.61 -31.25
N ILE A 8 -1.82 2.24 -30.14
CA ILE A 8 -2.06 3.15 -29.01
C ILE A 8 -0.72 3.56 -28.38
N ALA A 9 0.18 2.62 -28.08
CA ALA A 9 1.47 2.91 -27.47
C ALA A 9 2.39 3.80 -28.33
N ARG A 10 2.24 3.74 -29.67
CA ARG A 10 3.02 4.54 -30.63
C ARG A 10 2.31 5.84 -31.04
N HIS A 11 1.08 6.06 -30.60
CA HIS A 11 0.35 7.27 -30.95
C HIS A 11 0.95 8.47 -30.19
N PRO A 12 1.27 9.60 -30.87
CA PRO A 12 1.95 10.73 -30.25
C PRO A 12 1.16 11.34 -29.08
N ALA A 13 -0.18 11.36 -29.16
CA ALA A 13 -1.01 11.83 -28.05
C ALA A 13 -0.90 10.93 -26.80
N THR A 14 -0.77 9.61 -27.00
CA THR A 14 -0.63 8.65 -25.90
C THR A 14 0.75 8.73 -25.28
N GLN A 15 1.80 8.88 -26.09
CA GLN A 15 3.16 9.11 -25.56
C GLN A 15 3.26 10.40 -24.77
N LYS A 16 2.66 11.49 -25.28
CA LYS A 16 2.63 12.78 -24.57
C LYS A 16 1.90 12.66 -23.24
N ALA A 17 0.70 12.06 -23.23
CA ALA A 17 -0.05 11.82 -22.00
C ALA A 17 0.74 10.96 -21.00
N LEU A 18 1.41 9.90 -21.45
CA LEU A 18 2.25 9.05 -20.60
C LEU A 18 3.44 9.83 -20.00
N MET A 19 4.08 10.69 -20.78
CA MET A 19 5.16 11.54 -20.29
C MET A 19 4.67 12.58 -19.28
N ASP A 20 3.51 13.19 -19.54
CA ASP A 20 2.89 14.18 -18.65
C ASP A 20 2.39 13.55 -17.33
N MET A 21 2.01 12.26 -17.37
CA MET A 21 1.59 11.49 -16.19
C MET A 21 2.75 10.94 -15.37
N LYS A 22 3.99 10.98 -15.88
CA LYS A 22 5.13 10.45 -15.15
C LYS A 22 5.35 11.28 -13.89
N PRO A 23 5.35 10.66 -12.69
CA PRO A 23 5.52 11.41 -11.46
C PRO A 23 6.89 12.07 -11.45
N LYS A 24 6.95 13.30 -10.95
CA LYS A 24 8.22 13.98 -10.72
C LYS A 24 8.99 13.18 -9.67
N LYS A 25 10.26 12.90 -9.95
CA LYS A 25 11.18 12.21 -9.03
C LYS A 25 11.52 13.11 -7.83
N THR A 26 10.58 13.25 -6.91
CA THR A 26 10.78 14.00 -5.67
C THR A 26 11.07 13.03 -4.53
N LEU A 27 11.88 13.47 -3.58
CA LEU A 27 12.14 12.71 -2.36
C LEU A 27 10.83 12.39 -1.61
N TRP A 28 9.88 13.34 -1.62
CA TRP A 28 8.55 13.17 -1.05
C TRP A 28 7.74 12.06 -1.71
N GLY A 29 7.85 11.88 -3.03
CA GLY A 29 7.18 10.78 -3.74
C GLY A 29 7.71 9.42 -3.30
N ILE A 30 9.04 9.29 -3.19
CA ILE A 30 9.69 8.05 -2.74
C ILE A 30 9.31 7.73 -1.29
N VAL A 31 9.44 8.73 -0.41
CA VAL A 31 9.10 8.59 1.02
C VAL A 31 7.62 8.25 1.20
N GLY A 32 6.73 8.88 0.42
CA GLY A 32 5.31 8.55 0.44
C GLY A 32 5.04 7.09 0.08
N VAL A 33 5.63 6.59 -1.02
CA VAL A 33 5.44 5.18 -1.40
C VAL A 33 5.95 4.23 -0.31
N ILE A 34 7.12 4.52 0.27
CA ILE A 34 7.67 3.70 1.35
C ILE A 34 6.75 3.72 2.58
N LEU A 35 6.34 4.90 3.05
CA LEU A 35 5.56 5.03 4.28
C LEU A 35 4.14 4.50 4.18
N PHE A 36 3.50 4.58 3.01
CA PHE A 36 2.09 4.18 2.85
C PHE A 36 1.90 2.76 2.33
N PHE A 37 2.85 2.22 1.54
CA PHE A 37 2.67 0.92 0.89
C PHE A 37 3.67 -0.15 1.32
N ILE A 38 4.85 0.23 1.82
CA ILE A 38 5.92 -0.74 2.11
C ILE A 38 6.10 -0.91 3.62
N ALA A 39 6.25 0.19 4.36
CA ALA A 39 6.48 0.16 5.80
C ALA A 39 5.35 -0.52 6.59
N PRO A 40 4.05 -0.25 6.33
CA PRO A 40 2.97 -0.95 7.02
C PRO A 40 2.99 -2.45 6.77
N GLU A 41 3.36 -2.87 5.55
CA GLU A 41 3.46 -4.28 5.18
C GLU A 41 4.64 -4.99 5.86
N ILE A 42 5.76 -4.29 6.04
CA ILE A 42 6.89 -4.80 6.84
C ILE A 42 6.45 -5.00 8.30
N ILE A 43 5.73 -4.03 8.86
CA ILE A 43 5.21 -4.14 10.23
C ILE A 43 4.25 -5.33 10.33
N ALA A 44 3.31 -5.46 9.40
CA ALA A 44 2.38 -6.58 9.36
C ALA A 44 3.10 -7.93 9.26
N TYR A 45 4.14 -8.03 8.41
CA TYR A 45 4.89 -9.28 8.26
C TYR A 45 5.56 -9.76 9.55
N PHE A 46 6.10 -8.86 10.36
CA PHE A 46 6.81 -9.22 11.58
C PHE A 46 5.95 -9.24 12.84
N TYR A 47 4.92 -8.38 12.92
CA TYR A 47 4.22 -8.09 14.17
C TYR A 47 2.71 -8.29 14.12
N ALA A 48 2.12 -8.68 12.97
CA ALA A 48 0.66 -8.81 12.85
C ALA A 48 0.06 -9.70 13.95
N THR A 49 0.64 -10.88 14.19
CA THR A 49 0.13 -11.81 15.21
C THR A 49 0.18 -11.22 16.61
N ASP A 50 1.28 -10.53 16.96
CA ASP A 50 1.43 -9.89 18.27
C ASP A 50 0.45 -8.73 18.45
N ILE A 51 0.23 -7.94 17.40
CA ILE A 51 -0.73 -6.82 17.39
C ILE A 51 -2.16 -7.33 17.55
N VAL A 52 -2.54 -8.38 16.82
CA VAL A 52 -3.87 -8.99 16.91
C VAL A 52 -4.09 -9.58 18.30
N HIS A 53 -3.11 -10.30 18.83
CA HIS A 53 -3.19 -10.87 20.18
C HIS A 53 -3.27 -9.78 21.26
N PHE A 54 -2.50 -8.70 21.13
CA PHE A 54 -2.61 -7.54 21.99
C PHE A 54 -4.02 -6.94 21.97
N ALA A 55 -4.60 -6.75 20.78
CA ALA A 55 -5.92 -6.19 20.62
C ALA A 55 -7.04 -7.11 21.17
N GLN A 56 -6.94 -8.43 20.95
CA GLN A 56 -7.88 -9.42 21.52
C GLN A 56 -7.86 -9.43 23.05
N ASN A 57 -6.67 -9.32 23.64
CA ASN A 57 -6.53 -9.20 25.09
C ASN A 57 -7.12 -7.88 25.60
N GLY A 58 -6.89 -6.78 24.88
CA GLY A 58 -7.47 -5.47 25.20
C GLY A 58 -9.01 -5.49 25.22
N LEU A 59 -9.64 -6.12 24.22
CA LEU A 59 -11.10 -6.28 24.16
C LEU A 59 -11.66 -7.13 25.31
N SER A 60 -10.88 -8.12 25.76
CA SER A 60 -11.26 -9.01 26.86
C SER A 60 -11.28 -8.29 28.22
N MET A 61 -10.67 -7.11 28.34
CA MET A 61 -10.66 -6.29 29.57
C MET A 61 -11.87 -5.35 29.70
N HIS A 62 -12.90 -5.51 28.86
CA HIS A 62 -14.09 -4.66 28.82
C HIS A 62 -13.76 -3.16 28.70
N PRO A 63 -13.02 -2.74 27.66
CA PRO A 63 -12.60 -1.36 27.50
C PRO A 63 -13.78 -0.44 27.15
N THR A 64 -13.55 0.88 27.20
CA THR A 64 -14.57 1.85 26.78
C THR A 64 -14.91 1.69 25.30
N THR A 65 -16.07 2.18 24.85
CA THR A 65 -16.51 2.04 23.46
C THR A 65 -15.49 2.55 22.44
N LEU A 66 -14.80 3.66 22.73
CA LEU A 66 -13.78 4.21 21.85
C LEU A 66 -12.53 3.32 21.77
N GLU A 67 -12.12 2.75 22.91
CA GLU A 67 -10.99 1.84 22.97
C GLU A 67 -11.30 0.50 22.28
N SER A 68 -12.52 -0.03 22.45
CA SER A 68 -12.98 -1.23 21.72
C SER A 68 -12.86 -1.03 20.21
N TYR A 69 -13.28 0.13 19.70
CA TYR A 69 -13.17 0.44 18.27
C TYR A 69 -11.71 0.40 17.77
N ASN A 70 -10.77 0.94 18.56
CA ASN A 70 -9.36 0.90 18.19
C ASN A 70 -8.81 -0.54 18.15
N TYR A 71 -9.19 -1.39 19.12
CA TYR A 71 -8.76 -2.78 19.12
C TYR A 71 -9.39 -3.58 17.98
N GLU A 72 -10.68 -3.41 17.71
CA GLU A 72 -11.35 -4.04 16.56
C GLU A 72 -10.70 -3.61 15.23
N LEU A 73 -10.33 -2.33 15.11
CA LEU A 73 -9.61 -1.84 13.94
C LEU A 73 -8.22 -2.47 13.80
N LEU A 74 -7.48 -2.64 14.91
CA LEU A 74 -6.18 -3.31 14.89
C LEU A 74 -6.32 -4.79 14.46
N ILE A 75 -7.35 -5.49 14.94
CA ILE A 75 -7.62 -6.86 14.49
C ILE A 75 -7.94 -6.85 13.00
N TYR A 76 -8.90 -6.04 12.57
CA TYR A 76 -9.32 -5.96 11.17
C TYR A 76 -8.17 -5.65 10.20
N LEU A 77 -7.24 -4.78 10.59
CA LEU A 77 -6.11 -4.39 9.75
C LEU A 77 -4.99 -5.43 9.68
N PHE A 78 -4.83 -6.27 10.72
CA PHE A 78 -3.66 -7.14 10.87
C PHE A 78 -4.00 -8.64 10.95
N GLU A 79 -5.26 -9.04 11.06
CA GLU A 79 -5.68 -10.45 11.15
C GLU A 79 -5.24 -11.26 9.92
N ASP A 80 -5.38 -10.69 8.73
CA ASP A 80 -4.93 -11.29 7.48
C ASP A 80 -3.41 -11.16 7.23
N GLY A 81 -2.70 -10.43 8.11
CA GLY A 81 -1.27 -10.21 8.03
C GLY A 81 -0.84 -9.29 6.88
N MET A 82 0.23 -9.68 6.17
CA MET A 82 0.84 -8.88 5.10
C MET A 82 0.00 -8.91 3.81
N SER A 83 -0.27 -7.74 3.24
CA SER A 83 -0.86 -7.56 1.91
C SER A 83 0.22 -7.52 0.84
N TRP A 84 0.40 -8.66 0.15
CA TRP A 84 1.28 -8.75 -1.02
C TRP A 84 0.87 -7.81 -2.17
N PHE A 85 -0.42 -7.46 -2.25
CA PHE A 85 -0.91 -6.51 -3.25
C PHE A 85 -0.37 -5.10 -3.00
N ASN A 86 -0.45 -4.61 -1.75
CA ASN A 86 0.06 -3.28 -1.39
C ASN A 86 1.57 -3.20 -1.58
N LEU A 87 2.30 -4.23 -1.13
CA LEU A 87 3.75 -4.33 -1.32
C LEU A 87 4.11 -4.29 -2.81
N GLY A 88 3.48 -5.14 -3.61
CA GLY A 88 3.71 -5.19 -5.06
C GLY A 88 3.37 -3.88 -5.76
N PHE A 89 2.25 -3.26 -5.38
CA PHE A 89 1.85 -1.96 -5.90
C PHE A 89 2.86 -0.86 -5.56
N GLY A 90 3.35 -0.83 -4.31
CA GLY A 90 4.42 0.08 -3.89
C GLY A 90 5.69 -0.09 -4.72
N VAL A 91 6.13 -1.33 -4.96
CA VAL A 91 7.28 -1.61 -5.83
C VAL A 91 7.05 -1.13 -7.27
N VAL A 92 5.86 -1.38 -7.84
CA VAL A 92 5.51 -0.90 -9.18
C VAL A 92 5.54 0.62 -9.26
N LEU A 93 5.01 1.32 -8.23
CA LEU A 93 5.07 2.79 -8.16
C LEU A 93 6.50 3.32 -8.09
N LEU A 94 7.38 2.65 -7.32
CA LEU A 94 8.80 3.02 -7.29
C LEU A 94 9.44 2.80 -8.66
N VAL A 95 9.22 1.65 -9.29
CA VAL A 95 9.72 1.37 -10.65
C VAL A 95 9.22 2.42 -11.63
N TRP A 96 7.93 2.77 -11.61
CA TRP A 96 7.34 3.81 -12.46
C TRP A 96 7.92 5.21 -12.19
N LEU A 97 8.29 5.49 -10.94
CA LEU A 97 8.93 6.75 -10.58
C LEU A 97 10.34 6.84 -11.17
N PHE A 98 11.09 5.74 -11.25
CA PHE A 98 12.48 5.74 -11.72
C PHE A 98 12.65 5.47 -13.23
N PHE A 99 11.83 4.61 -13.83
CA PHE A 99 11.92 4.14 -15.23
C PHE A 99 10.85 4.77 -16.12
#